data_AF-A0A497RKU3-F1
#
_entry.id   AF-A0A497RKU3-F1
#
_cell.length_a   1.000
_cell.length_b   1.000
_cell.length_c   1.000
_cell.angle_alpha   90.00
_cell.angle_beta   90.00
_cell.angle_gamma   90.00
#
_symmetry.space_group_name_H-M   'P 1'
#
loop_
_entity.id
_entity.type
_entity.pdbx_description
1 polymer ?
#
loop_
_entity_poly.entity_id
_entity_poly.type
_entity_poly.pdbx_seq_one_letter_code
_entity_poly.pdbx_strand_id
1 'polypeptide(L)' 'MQVISLLLIILGSLLYIHDLLYHLDLVPGLGKEVEIGGLRIHHGYIGALLIFIGILLYGLL' A
#
# COMPACT_ATOMS: atom_id res chain seq x y z
N MET A 1 18.99 -8.14 -2.58
CA MET A 1 18.07 -7.16 -3.18
C MET A 1 16.69 -7.74 -3.47
N GLN A 2 16.59 -8.88 -4.18
CA GLN A 2 15.30 -9.48 -4.57
C GLN A 2 14.35 -9.78 -3.40
N VAL A 3 14.87 -10.20 -2.23
CA VAL A 3 14.05 -10.44 -1.02
C VAL A 3 13.36 -9.15 -0.55
N ILE A 4 14.08 -8.01 -0.57
CA ILE A 4 13.52 -6.72 -0.19
C ILE A 4 12.45 -6.30 -1.18
N SER A 5 12.70 -6.47 -2.48
CA SER A 5 11.72 -6.18 -3.53
C SER A 5 10.44 -6.99 -3.36
N LEU A 6 10.55 -8.29 -3.08
CA LEU A 6 9.39 -9.16 -2.80
C LEU A 6 8.64 -8.74 -1.53
N LEU A 7 9.35 -8.39 -0.46
CA LEU A 7 8.72 -7.88 0.77
C LEU A 7 7.92 -6.59 0.51
N LEU A 8 8.47 -5.66 -0.28
CA LEU A 8 7.78 -4.43 -0.66
C LEU A 8 6.52 -4.72 -1.47
N ILE A 9 6.60 -5.64 -2.43
CA ILE A 9 5.43 -6.04 -3.25
C ILE A 9 4.35 -6.68 -2.37
N ILE A 10 4.73 -7.59 -1.47
CA ILE A 10 3.77 -8.30 -0.60
C ILE A 10 3.11 -7.31 0.38
N LEU A 11 3.91 -6.51 1.10
CA LEU A 11 3.38 -5.53 2.06
C LEU A 11 2.52 -4.47 1.37
N GLY A 12 2.97 -3.98 0.22
CA GLY A 12 2.20 -3.04 -0.58
C GLY A 12 0.87 -3.62 -1.06
N SER A 13 0.87 -4.89 -1.49
CA SER A 13 -0.35 -5.60 -1.89
C SER A 13 -1.32 -5.78 -0.72
N LEU A 14 -0.83 -6.15 0.46
CA LEU A 14 -1.65 -6.29 1.66
C LEU A 14 -2.30 -4.96 2.06
N LEU A 15 -1.53 -3.86 2.06
CA LEU A 15 -2.04 -2.52 2.34
C LEU A 15 -3.10 -2.08 1.32
N TYR A 16 -2.83 -2.31 0.03
CA TYR A 16 -3.76 -1.96 -1.04
C TYR A 16 -5.06 -2.75 -0.94
N ILE A 17 -4.98 -4.07 -0.74
CA ILE A 17 -6.16 -4.94 -0.58
C ILE A 17 -6.93 -4.54 0.67
N HIS A 18 -6.25 -4.31 1.80
CA HIS A 18 -6.91 -3.89 3.03
C HIS A 18 -7.68 -2.59 2.83
N ASP A 19 -7.06 -1.58 2.21
CA ASP A 19 -7.71 -0.30 1.93
C ASP A 19 -8.93 -0.46 1.01
N LEU A 20 -8.84 -1.33 0.00
CA LEU A 20 -9.99 -1.66 -0.86
C LEU A 20 -11.12 -2.33 -0.05
N LEU A 21 -10.79 -3.31 0.79
CA LEU A 21 -11.78 -3.99 1.65
C LEU A 21 -12.40 -3.05 2.66
N TYR A 22 -11.64 -2.09 3.19
CA TYR A 22 -12.15 -1.06 4.09
C TYR A 22 -13.18 -0.17 3.39
N HIS A 23 -12.90 0.28 2.16
CA HIS A 23 -13.86 1.05 1.36
C HIS A 23 -15.10 0.26 0.92
N LEU A 24 -15.05 -1.07 0.99
CA LEU A 24 -16.19 -1.95 0.75
C LEU A 24 -16.95 -2.33 2.05
N ASP A 25 -16.61 -1.71 3.18
CA ASP A 25 -17.17 -2.01 4.52
C ASP A 25 -17.00 -3.48 4.95
N LEU A 26 -16.01 -4.19 4.40
CA LEU A 26 -15.75 -5.61 4.69
C LEU A 26 -14.78 -5.81 5.86
N VAL A 27 -13.92 -4.83 6.13
CA VAL A 27 -12.93 -4.87 7.22
C VAL A 27 -12.86 -3.51 7.95
N PRO A 28 -12.54 -3.49 9.25
CA PRO A 28 -12.34 -2.24 9.97
C PRO A 28 -11.10 -1.49 9.46
N GLY A 29 -11.13 -0.16 9.53
CA GLY A 29 -9.99 0.68 9.15
C GLY A 29 -8.77 0.44 10.04
N LEU A 30 -7.58 0.37 9.42
CA LEU A 30 -6.31 0.32 10.14
C LEU A 30 -5.88 1.76 10.45
N GLY A 31 -6.18 2.22 11.68
CA GLY A 31 -5.73 3.53 12.17
C GLY A 31 -6.64 4.69 11.81
N LYS A 32 -6.16 5.91 12.07
CA LYS A 32 -6.84 7.17 11.73
C LYS A 32 -6.39 7.63 10.36
N GLU A 33 -7.34 8.04 9.51
CA GLU A 33 -7.05 8.72 8.26
C GLU A 33 -6.22 9.98 8.53
N VAL A 34 -5.16 10.19 7.74
CA VAL A 34 -4.35 11.41 7.83
C VAL A 34 -4.88 12.38 6.78
N GLU A 35 -5.39 13.51 7.24
CA GLU A 35 -5.85 14.60 6.38
C GLU A 35 -4.78 15.70 6.34
N ILE A 36 -4.25 15.98 5.15
CA ILE A 36 -3.27 17.06 4.93
C ILE A 36 -3.85 18.02 3.89
N GLY A 37 -4.17 19.24 4.31
CA GLY A 37 -4.68 20.28 3.40
C GLY A 37 -6.00 19.95 2.69
N GLY A 38 -6.87 19.14 3.32
CA GLY A 38 -8.14 18.68 2.74
C GLY A 38 -8.02 17.42 1.87
N LEU A 39 -6.81 16.90 1.67
CA LEU A 39 -6.57 15.62 1.01
C LEU A 39 -6.50 14.50 2.07
N ARG A 40 -7.41 13.54 1.95
CA ARG A 40 -7.38 12.31 2.74
C ARG A 40 -6.38 11.35 2.13
N ILE A 41 -5.34 11.02 2.88
CA ILE A 41 -4.36 10.04 2.44
C ILE A 41 -4.90 8.65 2.79
N HIS A 42 -5.37 7.94 1.76
CA HIS A 42 -5.78 6.56 1.88
C HIS A 42 -4.56 5.64 1.97
N HIS A 43 -4.66 4.59 2.78
CA HIS A 43 -3.57 3.62 2.96
C HIS A 43 -3.29 2.87 1.65
N GLY A 44 -4.27 2.82 0.74
CA GLY A 44 -4.14 2.23 -0.59
C GLY A 44 -3.10 2.94 -1.46
N TYR A 45 -2.93 4.27 -1.33
CA TYR A 45 -1.90 4.99 -2.09
C TYR A 45 -0.49 4.60 -1.66
N ILE A 46 -0.29 4.39 -0.35
CA ILE A 46 0.98 3.91 0.19
C ILE A 46 1.23 2.48 -0.28
N GLY A 47 0.20 1.62 -0.25
CA GLY A 47 0.26 0.26 -0.77
C GLY A 47 0.69 0.21 -2.24
N ALA A 48 0.02 0.99 -3.11
CA ALA A 48 0.35 1.08 -4.53
C ALA A 48 1.79 1.58 -4.77
N LEU A 49 2.23 2.58 -4.00
CA LEU A 49 3.60 3.10 -4.09
C LEU A 49 4.64 2.03 -3.72
N LEU A 50 4.40 1.27 -2.65
CA LEU A 50 5.29 0.17 -2.23
C LEU A 50 5.39 -0.93 -3.30
N ILE A 51 4.27 -1.31 -3.91
CA ILE A 51 4.24 -2.27 -5.02
C ILE A 51 5.10 -1.74 -6.19
N PHE A 52 4.88 -0.48 -6.57
CA PHE A 52 5.60 0.14 -7.69
C PHE A 52 7.12 0.18 -7.46
N ILE A 53 7.55 0.60 -6.26
CA ILE A 53 8.97 0.61 -5.88
C ILE A 53 9.53 -0.83 -5.88
N GLY A 54 8.79 -1.79 -5.33
CA GLY A 54 9.19 -3.19 -5.30
C GLY A 54 9.38 -3.78 -6.70
N ILE A 55 8.46 -3.51 -7.64
CA ILE A 55 8.56 -3.95 -9.05
C ILE A 55 9.77 -3.32 -9.73
N LEU A 56 9.97 -2.01 -9.57
CA LEU A 56 11.14 -1.32 -10.12
C LEU A 56 12.44 -1.94 -9.61
N LEU A 57 12.57 -2.15 -8.31
CA LEU A 57 13.76 -2.76 -7.70
C LEU A 57 13.94 -4.24 -8.06
N TYR A 58 12.86 -4.95 -8.41
CA TYR A 58 12.95 -6.34 -8.86
C TYR A 58 13.41 -6.44 -10.32
N GLY A 59 12.97 -5.53 -11.18
CA GLY A 59 13.33 -5.53 -12.60
C GLY A 59 14.69 -4.89 -12.92
N LEU A 60 15.23 -4.06 -12.03
CA LEU A 60 16.51 -3.37 -12.23
C LEU A 60 17.75 -4.19 -11.81
N LEU A 61 17.57 -5.37 -11.20
CA LEU A 61 18.59 -6.14 -10.50
C LEU A 61 18.56 -7.63 -10.87
#